data_AF-A0A6S8A9V7-F1
#
_entry.id   AF-A0A6S8A9V7-F1
#
_cell.length_a   1.000
_cell.length_b   1.000
_cell.length_c   1.000
_cell.angle_alpha   90.00
_cell.angle_beta   90.00
_cell.angle_gamma   90.00
#
_symmetry.space_group_name_H-M   'P 1'
#
loop_
_entity.id
_entity.type
_entity.pdbx_description
1 polymer ?
#
loop_
_entity_poly.entity_id
_entity_poly.type
_entity_poly.pdbx_seq_one_letter_code
_entity_poly.pdbx_strand_id
1 'polypeptide(L)'
;MLTGFPVGRIMLDTYRRDLRAFDLAFMGINAATEVDKARLKHQEAFDARFDTVQDAEIELFAQLFSLQESGFAVGASTSVLAEKETAFEAEMRALGLQTRHAYGLLDVRRYQDEYLVKLRNPNGVALWRGAWSASDAGRWNASAMQALGIDKEDAGVFWMPIAHFAKYFVELTVCRLLPQRVESRTSGWLASAFGPGEAVSLETYARTEVDFGLYQEPHARRGIEAEGTALDLGLAVLKLPEYTLVTSTKRQAHRAGACASATLELDAYSSSYLVVPLCFGHVRSQEPRKFVAAIHSTAPLVINTVHCDASLQARALIALALRHGQKSIILRIPNGGPEVLIFYALQDEAGTCIVAENKSPYPCLAELHCGDSTTGFICTRGQALSTQDVVPSNSRLVLAVFSRAEKAQKFRLEMGYGAQVLQQLPQVSSIPDLDHLGELKPLHLPISIPQNEQLPFLGIPPAPPSSAASGGGGASLSAADLEAALRGAMGGS
;
A
#
# COMPACT_ATOMS: atom_id res chain seq x y z
N MET A 1 13.32 8.05 -26.34
CA MET A 1 13.41 6.96 -25.34
C MET A 1 11.98 6.61 -24.98
N LEU A 2 11.55 5.34 -25.10
CA LEU A 2 10.20 4.93 -24.71
C LEU A 2 10.16 4.85 -23.17
N THR A 3 9.31 5.67 -22.55
CA THR A 3 9.14 5.68 -21.09
C THR A 3 7.86 4.93 -20.76
N GLY A 4 7.98 3.96 -19.86
CA GLY A 4 6.89 3.08 -19.47
C GLY A 4 6.51 3.31 -18.01
N PHE A 5 5.22 3.39 -17.73
CA PHE A 5 4.69 3.52 -16.37
C PHE A 5 3.85 2.29 -16.03
N PRO A 6 4.17 1.54 -14.95
CA PRO A 6 3.37 0.39 -14.56
C PRO A 6 2.01 0.87 -14.03
N VAL A 7 0.93 0.40 -14.64
CA VAL A 7 -0.44 0.84 -14.31
C VAL A 7 -1.19 -0.21 -13.51
N GLY A 8 -0.91 -1.50 -13.74
CA GLY A 8 -1.68 -2.55 -13.12
C GLY A 8 -1.03 -3.92 -13.19
N ARG A 9 -1.61 -4.81 -12.41
CA ARG A 9 -1.30 -6.24 -12.40
C ARG A 9 -2.60 -7.01 -12.54
N ILE A 10 -2.58 -8.08 -13.30
CA ILE A 10 -3.72 -8.97 -13.47
C ILE A 10 -3.27 -10.37 -13.04
N MET A 11 -3.92 -10.90 -12.01
CA MET A 11 -3.65 -12.25 -11.53
C MET A 11 -4.52 -13.24 -12.32
N LEU A 12 -3.87 -14.21 -12.97
CA LEU A 12 -4.54 -15.16 -13.87
C LEU A 12 -5.28 -16.29 -13.13
N ASP A 13 -5.02 -16.46 -11.84
CA ASP A 13 -5.78 -17.38 -10.98
C ASP A 13 -7.27 -17.01 -10.90
N THR A 14 -7.61 -15.72 -11.01
CA THR A 14 -9.01 -15.25 -11.03
C THR A 14 -9.80 -15.68 -12.27
N TYR A 15 -9.12 -16.10 -13.35
CA TYR A 15 -9.73 -16.63 -14.58
C TYR A 15 -9.72 -18.16 -14.62
N ARG A 16 -9.39 -18.82 -13.50
CA ARG A 16 -9.42 -20.27 -13.35
C ARG A 16 -10.37 -20.67 -12.25
N ARG A 17 -11.14 -21.72 -12.50
CA ARG A 17 -12.03 -22.32 -11.50
C ARG A 17 -11.25 -22.97 -10.36
N ASP A 18 -10.15 -23.66 -10.66
CA ASP A 18 -9.39 -24.41 -9.67
C ASP A 18 -8.08 -23.71 -9.27
N LEU A 19 -7.88 -23.53 -7.96
CA LEU A 19 -6.61 -23.08 -7.40
C LEU A 19 -5.58 -24.20 -7.37
N ARG A 20 -4.37 -23.89 -7.84
CA ARG A 20 -3.23 -24.81 -7.77
C ARG A 20 -2.64 -24.79 -6.37
N ALA A 21 -1.89 -25.84 -6.02
CA ALA A 21 -1.11 -25.88 -4.79
C ALA A 21 -0.15 -24.67 -4.65
N PHE A 22 0.35 -24.15 -5.77
CA PHE A 22 1.15 -22.93 -5.79
C PHE A 22 0.35 -21.65 -5.51
N ASP A 23 -0.86 -21.51 -6.04
CA ASP A 23 -1.66 -20.30 -5.81
C ASP A 23 -1.98 -20.18 -4.31
N LEU A 24 -2.26 -21.31 -3.66
CA LEU A 24 -2.41 -21.42 -2.21
C LEU A 24 -1.13 -21.06 -1.44
N ALA A 25 0.04 -21.51 -1.92
CA ALA A 25 1.33 -21.15 -1.33
C ALA A 25 1.64 -19.65 -1.48
N PHE A 26 1.30 -19.05 -2.63
CA PHE A 26 1.39 -17.60 -2.85
C PHE A 26 0.48 -16.82 -1.91
N MET A 27 -0.70 -17.37 -1.59
CA MET A 27 -1.62 -16.83 -0.59
C MET A 27 -1.18 -17.09 0.86
N GLY A 28 -0.05 -17.76 1.09
CA GLY A 28 0.48 -18.08 2.43
C GLY A 28 -0.30 -19.18 3.17
N ILE A 29 -1.10 -19.98 2.45
CA ILE A 29 -1.98 -20.99 3.01
C ILE A 29 -1.29 -22.35 2.99
N ASN A 30 -0.85 -22.81 4.17
CA ASN A 30 -0.05 -24.04 4.31
C ASN A 30 -0.77 -25.16 5.08
N ALA A 31 -1.85 -24.86 5.82
CA ALA A 31 -2.59 -25.87 6.58
C ALA A 31 -3.61 -26.60 5.69
N ALA A 32 -3.65 -27.94 5.74
CA ALA A 32 -4.53 -28.75 4.88
C ALA A 32 -6.03 -28.36 5.01
N THR A 33 -6.48 -28.06 6.22
CA THR A 33 -7.86 -27.61 6.49
C THR A 33 -8.15 -26.19 5.98
N GLU A 34 -7.13 -25.34 5.83
CA GLU A 34 -7.27 -24.01 5.24
C GLU A 34 -7.18 -24.06 3.72
N VAL A 35 -6.41 -25.00 3.16
CA VAL A 35 -6.30 -25.26 1.72
C VAL A 35 -7.65 -25.63 1.12
N ASP A 36 -8.37 -26.58 1.71
CA ASP A 36 -9.66 -27.02 1.19
C ASP A 36 -10.71 -25.91 1.28
N LYS A 37 -10.72 -25.15 2.38
CA LYS A 37 -11.59 -23.97 2.53
C LYS A 37 -11.27 -22.88 1.52
N ALA A 38 -10.00 -22.63 1.27
CA ALA A 38 -9.56 -21.61 0.30
C ALA A 38 -9.92 -22.01 -1.14
N ARG A 39 -9.74 -23.28 -1.49
CA ARG A 39 -10.17 -23.82 -2.79
C ARG A 39 -11.67 -23.68 -2.99
N LEU A 40 -12.47 -24.08 -2.00
CA LEU A 40 -13.92 -23.98 -2.08
C LEU A 40 -14.36 -22.52 -2.23
N LYS A 41 -13.83 -21.63 -1.38
CA LYS A 41 -14.14 -20.19 -1.45
C LYS A 41 -13.76 -19.58 -2.80
N HIS A 42 -12.66 -20.02 -3.41
CA HIS A 42 -12.25 -19.56 -4.73
C HIS A 42 -13.17 -20.09 -5.83
N GLN A 43 -13.54 -21.37 -5.77
CA GLN A 43 -14.50 -21.96 -6.70
C GLN A 43 -15.85 -21.24 -6.62
N GLU A 44 -16.35 -20.97 -5.41
CA GLU A 44 -17.58 -20.20 -5.19
C GLU A 44 -17.46 -18.77 -5.76
N ALA A 45 -16.31 -18.11 -5.58
CA ALA A 45 -16.07 -16.78 -6.14
C ALA A 45 -15.98 -16.78 -7.68
N PHE A 46 -15.41 -17.83 -8.27
CA PHE A 46 -15.36 -18.03 -9.71
C PHE A 46 -16.76 -18.30 -10.28
N ASP A 47 -17.49 -19.25 -9.70
CA ASP A 47 -18.84 -19.63 -10.12
C ASP A 47 -19.85 -18.50 -9.89
N ALA A 48 -19.59 -17.57 -8.97
CA ALA A 48 -20.39 -16.35 -8.80
C ALA A 48 -20.12 -15.27 -9.87
N ARG A 49 -18.97 -15.33 -10.55
CA ARG A 49 -18.57 -14.36 -11.58
C ARG A 49 -18.80 -14.88 -13.00
N PHE A 50 -18.61 -16.18 -13.23
CA PHE A 50 -18.63 -16.82 -14.53
C PHE A 50 -19.58 -18.02 -14.56
N ASP A 51 -20.48 -18.04 -15.53
CA ASP A 51 -21.37 -19.19 -15.76
C ASP A 51 -20.60 -20.37 -16.37
N THR A 52 -19.66 -20.09 -17.27
CA THR A 52 -18.81 -21.09 -17.91
C THR A 52 -17.33 -20.68 -17.94
N VAL A 53 -16.44 -21.68 -18.10
CA VAL A 53 -15.00 -21.43 -18.29
C VAL A 53 -14.72 -20.62 -19.57
N GLN A 54 -15.56 -20.79 -20.60
CA GLN A 54 -15.44 -20.02 -21.84
C GLN A 54 -15.71 -18.53 -21.61
N ASP A 55 -16.64 -18.17 -20.72
CA ASP A 55 -16.90 -16.77 -20.39
C ASP A 55 -15.69 -16.11 -19.73
N ALA A 56 -14.96 -16.84 -18.88
CA ALA A 56 -13.70 -16.38 -18.29
C ALA A 56 -12.61 -16.17 -19.35
N GLU A 57 -12.51 -17.09 -20.33
CA GLU A 57 -11.59 -16.93 -21.46
C GLU A 57 -11.96 -15.73 -22.34
N ILE A 58 -13.25 -15.48 -22.57
CA ILE A 58 -13.76 -14.33 -23.34
C ILE A 58 -13.45 -13.02 -22.63
N GLU A 59 -13.69 -12.93 -21.32
CA GLU A 59 -13.38 -11.72 -20.56
C GLU A 59 -11.86 -11.46 -20.55
N LEU A 60 -11.05 -12.49 -20.31
CA LEU A 60 -9.60 -12.36 -20.36
C LEU A 60 -9.12 -11.92 -21.76
N PHE A 61 -9.67 -12.51 -22.83
CA PHE A 61 -9.38 -12.11 -24.20
C PHE A 61 -9.73 -10.65 -24.46
N ALA A 62 -10.94 -10.23 -24.08
CA ALA A 62 -11.40 -8.85 -24.25
C ALA A 62 -10.52 -7.85 -23.49
N GLN A 63 -10.09 -8.21 -22.27
CA GLN A 63 -9.18 -7.39 -21.48
C GLN A 63 -7.81 -7.26 -22.15
N LEU A 64 -7.20 -8.37 -22.58
CA LEU A 64 -5.89 -8.33 -23.24
C LEU A 64 -5.94 -7.60 -24.58
N PHE A 65 -7.01 -7.82 -25.36
CA PHE A 65 -7.25 -7.12 -26.62
C PHE A 65 -7.37 -5.61 -26.40
N SER A 66 -8.12 -5.18 -25.39
CA SER A 66 -8.22 -3.76 -25.02
C SER A 66 -6.88 -3.14 -24.62
N LEU A 67 -6.05 -3.87 -23.86
CA LEU A 67 -4.70 -3.42 -23.49
C LEU A 67 -3.80 -3.27 -24.72
N GLN A 68 -3.87 -4.21 -25.66
CA GLN A 68 -3.10 -4.18 -26.89
C GLN A 68 -3.51 -3.03 -27.80
N GLU A 69 -4.82 -2.88 -28.08
CA GLU A 69 -5.35 -1.79 -28.91
C GLU A 69 -5.05 -0.41 -28.30
N SER A 70 -5.01 -0.33 -26.97
CA SER A 70 -4.62 0.89 -26.26
C SER A 70 -3.10 1.13 -26.21
N GLY A 71 -2.29 0.24 -26.78
CA GLY A 71 -0.83 0.38 -26.89
C GLY A 71 -0.05 0.15 -25.59
N PHE A 72 -0.60 -0.59 -24.63
CA PHE A 72 0.13 -0.97 -23.42
C PHE A 72 1.12 -2.09 -23.72
N ALA A 73 2.29 -2.03 -23.08
CA ALA A 73 3.21 -3.16 -23.02
C ALA A 73 2.79 -4.09 -21.88
N VAL A 74 2.67 -5.39 -22.16
CA VAL A 74 2.26 -6.39 -21.16
C VAL A 74 3.34 -7.44 -21.02
N GLY A 75 3.85 -7.62 -19.80
CA GLY A 75 4.72 -8.73 -19.44
C GLY A 75 3.92 -9.81 -18.74
N ALA A 76 4.14 -11.08 -19.08
CA ALA A 76 3.54 -12.24 -18.43
C ALA A 76 4.62 -13.02 -17.69
N SER A 77 4.38 -13.38 -16.44
CA SER A 77 5.34 -14.15 -15.63
C SER A 77 4.87 -15.58 -15.40
N THR A 78 5.82 -16.51 -15.45
CA THR A 78 5.66 -17.85 -14.89
C THR A 78 6.27 -17.84 -13.49
N SER A 79 5.52 -18.30 -12.49
CA SER A 79 6.05 -18.39 -11.13
C SER A 79 6.36 -19.83 -10.77
N VAL A 80 7.42 -20.03 -9.99
CA VAL A 80 7.47 -21.13 -9.03
C VAL A 80 8.24 -20.70 -7.78
N LEU A 81 7.58 -20.65 -6.63
CA LEU A 81 8.23 -20.40 -5.33
C LEU A 81 8.57 -21.70 -4.58
N ALA A 82 8.40 -22.88 -5.19
CA ALA A 82 8.73 -24.13 -4.54
C ALA A 82 10.25 -24.41 -4.63
N GLU A 83 10.88 -24.68 -3.49
CA GLU A 83 12.29 -25.11 -3.42
C GLU A 83 12.54 -26.44 -4.14
N LYS A 84 11.49 -27.24 -4.36
CA LYS A 84 11.54 -28.52 -5.06
C LYS A 84 10.74 -28.49 -6.35
N GLU A 85 11.34 -29.04 -7.39
CA GLU A 85 10.72 -29.25 -8.70
C GLU A 85 9.41 -30.05 -8.53
N THR A 86 8.29 -29.41 -8.83
CA THR A 86 6.98 -30.06 -8.82
C THR A 86 6.72 -30.76 -10.15
N ALA A 87 5.85 -31.77 -10.17
CA ALA A 87 5.43 -32.44 -11.40
C ALA A 87 4.89 -31.45 -12.47
N PHE A 88 4.32 -30.33 -12.02
CA PHE A 88 3.85 -29.26 -12.88
C PHE A 88 5.00 -28.49 -13.56
N GLU A 89 6.12 -28.27 -12.88
CA GLU A 89 7.29 -27.66 -13.52
C GLU A 89 7.87 -28.58 -14.61
N ALA A 90 7.91 -29.87 -14.35
CA ALA A 90 8.35 -30.86 -15.32
C ALA A 90 7.44 -30.86 -16.56
N GLU A 91 6.12 -30.76 -16.37
CA GLU A 91 5.14 -30.57 -17.47
C GLU A 91 5.44 -29.28 -18.26
N MET A 92 5.63 -28.14 -17.57
CA MET A 92 5.94 -26.86 -18.22
C MET A 92 7.23 -26.92 -19.04
N ARG A 93 8.31 -27.48 -18.46
CA ARG A 93 9.59 -27.65 -19.16
C ARG A 93 9.46 -28.60 -20.35
N ALA A 94 8.70 -29.69 -20.22
CA ALA A 94 8.43 -30.62 -21.32
C ALA A 94 7.68 -29.95 -22.48
N LEU A 95 6.79 -29.01 -22.17
CA LEU A 95 6.08 -28.17 -23.14
C LEU A 95 6.93 -27.00 -23.67
N GLY A 96 8.18 -26.85 -23.22
CA GLY A 96 9.09 -25.80 -23.68
C GLY A 96 8.88 -24.44 -23.01
N LEU A 97 8.22 -24.38 -21.85
CA LEU A 97 8.10 -23.17 -21.04
C LEU A 97 9.16 -23.16 -19.93
N GLN A 98 9.88 -22.04 -19.82
CA GLN A 98 10.74 -21.73 -18.68
C GLN A 98 9.91 -21.32 -17.46
N THR A 99 10.29 -21.84 -16.29
CA THR A 99 9.75 -21.49 -14.98
C THR A 99 10.52 -20.32 -14.38
N ARG A 100 9.87 -19.53 -13.51
CA ARG A 100 10.45 -18.33 -12.89
C ARG A 100 10.97 -17.33 -13.93
N HIS A 101 10.21 -17.14 -15.00
CA HIS A 101 10.66 -16.36 -16.16
C HIS A 101 9.57 -15.40 -16.66
N ALA A 102 10.03 -14.31 -17.28
CA ALA A 102 9.16 -13.29 -17.86
C ALA A 102 9.10 -13.43 -19.39
N TYR A 103 7.90 -13.29 -19.92
CA TYR A 103 7.58 -13.30 -21.35
C TYR A 103 6.91 -11.99 -21.72
N GLY A 104 7.13 -11.50 -22.94
CA GLY A 104 6.39 -10.36 -23.48
C GLY A 104 5.14 -10.83 -24.21
N LEU A 105 3.98 -10.24 -23.92
CA LEU A 105 2.79 -10.38 -24.76
C LEU A 105 2.94 -9.48 -25.98
N LEU A 106 2.83 -10.07 -27.17
CA LEU A 106 3.01 -9.36 -28.44
C LEU A 106 1.69 -9.08 -29.17
N ASP A 107 0.78 -10.05 -29.17
CA ASP A 107 -0.46 -9.98 -29.95
C ASP A 107 -1.51 -10.92 -29.34
N VAL A 108 -2.78 -10.64 -29.60
CA VAL A 108 -3.94 -11.39 -29.13
C VAL A 108 -4.98 -11.40 -30.24
N ARG A 109 -5.33 -12.59 -30.72
CA ARG A 109 -6.25 -12.76 -31.86
C ARG A 109 -7.23 -13.88 -31.62
N ARG A 110 -8.44 -13.70 -32.16
CA ARG A 110 -9.39 -14.79 -32.33
C ARG A 110 -9.20 -15.38 -33.72
N TYR A 111 -9.04 -16.69 -33.80
CA TYR A 111 -9.06 -17.43 -35.06
C TYR A 111 -10.05 -18.58 -34.95
N GLN A 112 -11.08 -18.56 -35.81
CA GLN A 112 -12.24 -19.45 -35.72
C GLN A 112 -12.89 -19.33 -34.32
N ASP A 113 -12.96 -20.43 -33.57
CA ASP A 113 -13.54 -20.49 -32.24
C ASP A 113 -12.49 -20.53 -31.12
N GLU A 114 -11.22 -20.26 -31.45
CA GLU A 114 -10.12 -20.23 -30.49
C GLU A 114 -9.60 -18.80 -30.26
N TYR A 115 -9.34 -18.49 -28.99
CA TYR A 115 -8.68 -17.26 -28.56
C TYR A 115 -7.19 -17.55 -28.34
N LEU A 116 -6.33 -16.82 -29.05
CA LEU A 116 -4.90 -17.07 -29.09
C LEU A 116 -4.13 -15.86 -28.60
N VAL A 117 -3.03 -16.13 -27.90
CA VAL A 117 -2.05 -15.12 -27.48
C VAL A 117 -0.69 -15.42 -28.09
N LYS A 118 -0.01 -14.37 -28.53
CA LYS A 118 1.35 -14.40 -29.05
C LYS A 118 2.30 -13.91 -27.97
N LEU A 119 3.27 -14.76 -27.63
CA LEU A 119 4.24 -14.47 -26.57
C LEU A 119 5.66 -14.50 -27.14
N ARG A 120 6.55 -13.76 -26.48
CA ARG A 120 7.98 -13.77 -26.74
C ARG A 120 8.74 -14.16 -25.47
N ASN A 121 9.56 -15.19 -25.57
CA ASN A 121 10.63 -15.45 -24.61
C ASN A 121 11.84 -14.56 -24.95
N PRO A 122 12.25 -13.62 -24.07
CA PRO A 122 13.41 -12.75 -24.31
C PRO A 122 14.72 -13.51 -24.55
N ASN A 123 14.88 -14.69 -23.94
CA ASN A 123 16.10 -15.49 -24.05
C ASN A 123 16.20 -16.25 -25.39
N GLY A 124 15.11 -16.39 -26.14
CA GLY A 124 15.07 -17.10 -27.43
C GLY A 124 15.27 -18.63 -27.36
N VAL A 125 15.50 -19.20 -26.17
CA VAL A 125 15.88 -20.62 -25.99
C VAL A 125 14.68 -21.58 -25.96
N ALA A 126 13.49 -21.11 -25.56
CA ALA A 126 12.36 -21.99 -25.27
C ALA A 126 11.25 -21.82 -26.31
N LEU A 127 10.98 -22.90 -27.07
CA LEU A 127 9.93 -22.99 -28.07
C LEU A 127 8.79 -23.83 -27.49
N TRP A 128 7.61 -23.20 -27.36
CA TRP A 128 6.37 -23.86 -27.00
C TRP A 128 6.12 -25.10 -27.89
N ARG A 129 5.75 -26.23 -27.28
CA ARG A 129 5.51 -27.53 -27.95
C ARG A 129 4.06 -28.01 -27.90
N GLY A 130 3.15 -27.20 -27.36
CA GLY A 130 1.72 -27.54 -27.30
C GLY A 130 0.95 -27.14 -28.55
N ALA A 131 -0.37 -26.98 -28.41
CA ALA A 131 -1.24 -26.52 -29.49
C ALA A 131 -0.78 -25.15 -30.03
N TRP A 132 -0.76 -24.99 -31.35
CA TRP A 132 -0.22 -23.81 -32.05
C TRP A 132 1.29 -23.61 -31.92
N SER A 133 2.03 -24.64 -31.48
CA SER A 133 3.49 -24.67 -31.62
C SER A 133 3.92 -24.71 -33.07
N ALA A 134 5.19 -24.35 -33.36
CA ALA A 134 5.74 -24.46 -34.70
C ALA A 134 5.69 -25.91 -35.27
N SER A 135 5.71 -26.92 -34.39
CA SER A 135 5.58 -28.33 -34.75
C SER A 135 4.14 -28.79 -34.99
N ASP A 136 3.12 -27.99 -34.67
CA ASP A 136 1.70 -28.35 -34.80
C ASP A 136 1.17 -28.09 -36.22
N ALA A 137 1.70 -28.84 -37.19
CA ALA A 137 1.37 -28.68 -38.61
C ALA A 137 -0.12 -28.87 -38.93
N GLY A 138 -0.89 -29.53 -38.05
CA GLY A 138 -2.32 -29.75 -38.24
C GLY A 138 -3.17 -28.48 -38.09
N ARG A 139 -2.74 -27.55 -37.23
CA ARG A 139 -3.44 -26.27 -36.99
C ARG A 139 -2.96 -25.15 -37.92
N TRP A 140 -1.70 -25.23 -38.34
CA TRP A 140 -1.11 -24.26 -39.26
C TRP A 140 -1.51 -24.53 -40.72
N ASN A 141 -2.67 -24.01 -41.13
CA ASN A 141 -3.07 -23.94 -42.54
C ASN A 141 -2.85 -22.53 -43.12
N ALA A 142 -2.89 -22.39 -44.45
CA ALA A 142 -2.62 -21.11 -45.12
C ALA A 142 -3.49 -19.95 -44.60
N SER A 143 -4.77 -20.22 -44.28
CA SER A 143 -5.68 -19.24 -43.67
C SER A 143 -5.22 -18.82 -42.28
N ALA A 144 -4.79 -19.76 -41.43
CA ALA A 144 -4.29 -19.47 -40.10
C ALA A 144 -2.96 -18.70 -40.13
N MET A 145 -2.06 -19.07 -41.04
CA MET A 145 -0.78 -18.36 -41.23
C MET A 145 -1.00 -16.90 -41.64
N GLN A 146 -1.97 -16.66 -42.52
CA GLN A 146 -2.35 -15.31 -42.94
C GLN A 146 -3.04 -14.54 -41.81
N ALA A 147 -3.99 -15.17 -41.12
CA ALA A 147 -4.79 -14.53 -40.08
C ALA A 147 -4.01 -14.22 -38.80
N LEU A 148 -3.01 -15.04 -38.44
CA LEU A 148 -2.21 -14.87 -37.24
C LEU A 148 -0.88 -14.16 -37.49
N GLY A 149 -0.51 -13.93 -38.75
CA GLY A 149 0.75 -13.27 -39.08
C GLY A 149 1.94 -14.06 -38.54
N ILE A 150 2.42 -15.00 -39.36
CA ILE A 150 3.74 -15.59 -39.12
C ILE A 150 4.78 -14.50 -39.36
N ASP A 151 5.28 -13.93 -38.27
CA ASP A 151 6.50 -13.13 -38.33
C ASP A 151 7.65 -14.07 -38.70
N LYS A 152 8.68 -13.54 -39.37
CA LYS A 152 9.94 -14.25 -39.61
C LYS A 152 10.35 -14.98 -38.33
N GLU A 153 10.88 -16.20 -38.44
CA GLU A 153 11.21 -17.12 -37.35
C GLU A 153 12.09 -16.49 -36.26
N ASP A 154 11.48 -15.63 -35.44
CA ASP A 154 12.12 -14.96 -34.33
C ASP A 154 12.18 -15.98 -33.20
N ALA A 155 13.39 -16.39 -32.87
CA ALA A 155 13.64 -17.36 -31.82
C ALA A 155 12.92 -16.96 -30.53
N GLY A 156 12.03 -17.83 -30.05
CA GLY A 156 11.26 -17.64 -28.82
C GLY A 156 9.91 -16.92 -28.98
N VAL A 157 9.45 -16.61 -30.20
CA VAL A 157 8.08 -16.13 -30.44
C VAL A 157 7.16 -17.31 -30.77
N PHE A 158 6.00 -17.40 -30.10
CA PHE A 158 5.03 -18.47 -30.34
C PHE A 158 3.60 -18.03 -30.05
N TRP A 159 2.65 -18.73 -30.67
CA TRP A 159 1.22 -18.63 -30.38
C TRP A 159 0.80 -19.75 -29.41
N MET A 160 -0.16 -19.46 -28.54
CA MET A 160 -0.80 -20.47 -27.69
C MET A 160 -2.27 -20.13 -27.41
N PRO A 161 -3.12 -21.13 -27.10
CA PRO A 161 -4.47 -20.89 -26.63
C PRO A 161 -4.51 -20.11 -25.31
N ILE A 162 -5.48 -19.21 -25.17
CA ILE A 162 -5.67 -18.43 -23.94
C ILE A 162 -5.95 -19.32 -22.72
N ALA A 163 -6.60 -20.46 -22.92
CA ALA A 163 -6.81 -21.49 -21.90
C ALA A 163 -5.47 -21.99 -21.32
N HIS A 164 -4.49 -22.27 -22.18
CA HIS A 164 -3.15 -22.69 -21.77
C HIS A 164 -2.39 -21.52 -21.15
N PHE A 165 -2.56 -20.31 -21.67
CA PHE A 165 -1.98 -19.11 -21.09
C PHE A 165 -2.43 -18.91 -19.63
N ALA A 166 -3.74 -18.94 -19.37
CA ALA A 166 -4.29 -18.86 -18.02
C ALA A 166 -3.82 -20.02 -17.13
N LYS A 167 -3.63 -21.22 -17.68
CA LYS A 167 -3.12 -22.40 -16.94
C LYS A 167 -1.67 -22.25 -16.49
N TYR A 168 -0.77 -21.82 -17.37
CA TYR A 168 0.68 -21.87 -17.14
C TYR A 168 1.27 -20.57 -16.59
N PHE A 169 0.66 -19.42 -16.87
CA PHE A 169 1.10 -18.12 -16.39
C PHE A 169 0.39 -17.74 -15.08
N VAL A 170 0.97 -16.78 -14.34
CA VAL A 170 0.50 -16.40 -13.00
C VAL A 170 0.05 -14.96 -12.95
N GLU A 171 0.89 -14.06 -13.42
CA GLU A 171 0.66 -12.63 -13.30
C GLU A 171 0.99 -11.93 -14.61
N LEU A 172 0.17 -10.94 -14.96
CA LEU A 172 0.45 -9.98 -16.01
C LEU A 172 0.82 -8.65 -15.38
N THR A 173 1.94 -8.07 -15.82
CA THR A 173 2.33 -6.71 -15.49
C THR A 173 2.02 -5.81 -16.68
N VAL A 174 1.16 -4.81 -16.46
CA VAL A 174 0.70 -3.88 -17.50
C VAL A 174 1.44 -2.55 -17.37
N CYS A 175 2.11 -2.16 -18.44
CA CYS A 175 2.90 -0.93 -18.53
C CYS A 175 2.32 -0.01 -19.62
N ARG A 176 1.92 1.19 -19.24
CA ARG A 176 1.51 2.23 -20.18
C ARG A 176 2.73 2.86 -20.80
N LEU A 177 2.78 2.91 -22.13
CA LEU A 177 3.82 3.63 -22.86
C LEU A 177 3.42 5.11 -22.94
N LEU A 178 4.36 6.01 -22.62
CA LEU A 178 4.10 7.44 -22.51
C LEU A 178 4.98 8.24 -23.47
N PRO A 179 4.91 8.00 -24.79
CA PRO A 179 5.84 8.60 -25.76
C PRO A 179 5.76 10.14 -25.84
N GLN A 180 4.63 10.73 -25.44
CA GLN A 180 4.37 12.17 -25.50
C GLN A 180 4.56 12.88 -24.15
N ARG A 181 4.93 12.17 -23.08
CA ARG A 181 5.15 12.78 -21.76
C ARG A 181 6.62 13.10 -21.55
N VAL A 182 6.86 14.16 -20.78
CA VAL A 182 8.20 14.50 -20.29
C VAL A 182 8.48 13.63 -19.08
N GLU A 183 9.57 12.86 -19.12
CA GLU A 183 10.07 12.14 -17.96
C GLU A 183 11.15 12.96 -17.26
N SER A 184 10.95 13.19 -15.97
CA SER A 184 11.95 13.78 -15.10
C SER A 184 12.26 12.79 -13.98
N ARG A 185 13.55 12.58 -13.71
CA ARG A 185 14.01 11.71 -12.64
C ARG A 185 14.75 12.50 -11.58
N THR A 186 14.39 12.29 -10.32
CA THR A 186 15.16 12.77 -9.18
C THR A 186 15.39 11.62 -8.21
N SER A 187 16.40 11.75 -7.36
CA SER A 187 16.68 10.79 -6.29
C SER A 187 16.70 11.50 -4.95
N GLY A 188 16.39 10.75 -3.89
CA GLY A 188 16.54 11.21 -2.53
C GLY A 188 16.69 10.04 -1.57
N TRP A 189 16.79 10.34 -0.28
CA TRP A 189 16.94 9.34 0.77
C TRP A 189 15.59 8.92 1.36
N LEU A 190 15.38 7.62 1.54
CA LEU A 190 14.27 7.06 2.31
C LEU A 190 14.52 7.19 3.81
N ALA A 191 13.45 7.07 4.60
CA ALA A 191 13.54 7.06 6.05
C ALA A 191 14.46 5.93 6.55
N SER A 192 15.31 6.25 7.51
CA SER A 192 16.29 5.33 8.10
C SER A 192 16.48 5.63 9.59
N ALA A 193 17.41 4.91 10.25
CA ALA A 193 17.78 5.22 11.63
C ALA A 193 18.32 6.66 11.80
N PHE A 194 18.75 7.32 10.72
CA PHE A 194 19.27 8.68 10.74
C PHE A 194 18.18 9.75 10.61
N GLY A 195 16.93 9.36 10.35
CA GLY A 195 15.81 10.29 10.28
C GLY A 195 14.79 9.97 9.18
N PRO A 196 13.77 10.84 9.05
CA PRO A 196 12.65 10.70 8.11
C PRO A 196 13.03 10.73 6.61
N GLY A 197 14.24 11.16 6.25
CA GLY A 197 14.71 11.14 4.86
C GLY A 197 14.31 12.40 4.07
N GLU A 198 14.01 12.23 2.79
CA GLU A 198 13.73 13.32 1.84
C GLU A 198 12.41 13.08 1.10
N ALA A 199 11.83 14.17 0.60
CA ALA A 199 10.62 14.20 -0.22
C ALA A 199 10.90 14.96 -1.53
N VAL A 200 9.99 14.88 -2.49
CA VAL A 200 10.12 15.58 -3.78
C VAL A 200 9.09 16.69 -3.87
N SER A 201 9.55 17.94 -3.91
CA SER A 201 8.72 19.11 -4.16
C SER A 201 8.55 19.33 -5.67
N LEU A 202 7.33 19.68 -6.05
CA LEU A 202 6.93 19.93 -7.43
C LEU A 202 6.27 21.29 -7.52
N GLU A 203 6.60 22.06 -8.54
CA GLU A 203 5.86 23.27 -8.90
C GLU A 203 5.29 23.13 -10.31
N THR A 204 4.02 23.46 -10.42
CA THR A 204 3.24 23.40 -11.66
C THR A 204 2.81 24.81 -12.06
N TYR A 205 2.87 25.12 -13.35
CA TYR A 205 2.43 26.40 -13.92
C TYR A 205 1.24 26.25 -14.87
N ALA A 206 0.77 25.02 -15.06
CA ALA A 206 -0.38 24.66 -15.87
C ALA A 206 -1.05 23.42 -15.29
N ARG A 207 -2.33 23.23 -15.59
CA ARG A 207 -3.03 21.97 -15.29
C ARG A 207 -2.29 20.83 -15.99
N THR A 208 -1.74 19.92 -15.20
CA THR A 208 -0.80 18.90 -15.70
C THR A 208 -1.22 17.53 -15.21
N GLU A 209 -1.33 16.57 -16.13
CA GLU A 209 -1.49 15.17 -15.74
C GLU A 209 -0.12 14.58 -15.45
N VAL A 210 0.00 13.93 -14.29
CA VAL A 210 1.27 13.44 -13.78
C VAL A 210 1.15 12.00 -13.30
N ASP A 211 2.13 11.19 -13.68
CA ASP A 211 2.32 9.83 -13.20
C ASP A 211 3.59 9.76 -12.36
N PHE A 212 3.42 9.44 -11.08
CA PHE A 212 4.46 9.34 -10.09
C PHE A 212 4.89 7.90 -9.93
N GLY A 213 6.14 7.60 -10.24
CA GLY A 213 6.77 6.31 -9.97
C GLY A 213 7.88 6.50 -8.94
N LEU A 214 7.75 5.90 -7.77
CA LEU A 214 8.79 5.90 -6.75
C LEU A 214 9.41 4.51 -6.69
N TYR A 215 10.72 4.42 -6.88
CA TYR A 215 11.45 3.14 -6.88
C TYR A 215 12.53 3.16 -5.81
N GLN A 216 12.62 2.09 -5.01
CA GLN A 216 13.72 1.91 -4.06
C GLN A 216 14.90 1.25 -4.75
N GLU A 217 16.12 1.66 -4.41
CA GLU A 217 17.32 0.98 -4.90
C GLU A 217 17.34 -0.49 -4.41
N PRO A 218 17.52 -1.46 -5.32
CA PRO A 218 17.66 -2.84 -4.92
C PRO A 218 19.00 -3.04 -4.23
N HIS A 219 18.99 -3.32 -2.93
CA HIS A 219 20.19 -3.80 -2.24
C HIS A 219 20.25 -5.31 -2.39
N ALA A 220 21.11 -5.80 -3.30
CA ALA A 220 21.49 -7.20 -3.30
C ALA A 220 22.65 -7.36 -2.31
N ARG A 221 22.45 -8.11 -1.23
CA ARG A 221 23.59 -8.57 -0.42
C ARG A 221 24.42 -9.48 -1.32
N ARG A 222 25.70 -9.16 -1.52
CA ARG A 222 26.60 -10.02 -2.31
C ARG A 222 26.74 -11.36 -1.58
N GLY A 223 26.20 -12.43 -2.17
CA GLY A 223 26.17 -13.79 -1.63
C GLY A 223 25.49 -14.77 -2.60
N ILE A 224 25.50 -16.07 -2.28
CA ILE A 224 24.96 -17.17 -3.12
C ILE A 224 23.44 -17.06 -3.32
N GLU A 225 22.75 -16.34 -2.43
CA GLU A 225 21.32 -16.03 -2.51
C GLU A 225 21.15 -14.51 -2.58
N ALA A 226 21.21 -13.96 -3.80
CA ALA A 226 20.91 -12.55 -4.05
C ALA A 226 19.39 -12.31 -3.93
N GLU A 227 18.85 -12.33 -2.72
CA GLU A 227 17.46 -11.93 -2.48
C GLU A 227 17.33 -10.41 -2.55
N GLY A 228 16.36 -9.94 -3.33
CA GLY A 228 16.03 -8.53 -3.41
C GLY A 228 15.43 -8.06 -2.09
N THR A 229 16.17 -7.23 -1.36
CA THR A 229 15.77 -6.71 -0.04
C THR A 229 14.75 -5.55 -0.13
N ALA A 230 13.81 -5.62 -1.07
CA ALA A 230 12.75 -4.62 -1.12
C ALA A 230 11.91 -4.73 0.16
N LEU A 231 11.67 -3.61 0.84
CA LEU A 231 10.80 -3.55 2.02
C LEU A 231 9.43 -3.01 1.63
N ASP A 232 8.85 -2.16 2.47
CA ASP A 232 7.61 -1.45 2.21
C ASP A 232 7.87 -0.14 1.46
N LEU A 233 7.07 0.12 0.44
CA LEU A 233 7.07 1.42 -0.22
C LEU A 233 5.64 1.83 -0.54
N GLY A 234 5.28 3.03 -0.11
CA GLY A 234 4.08 3.76 -0.51
C GLY A 234 4.41 5.18 -0.89
N LEU A 235 3.40 5.88 -1.37
CA LEU A 235 3.52 7.25 -1.87
C LEU A 235 2.31 8.06 -1.45
N ALA A 236 2.51 9.30 -1.01
CA ALA A 236 1.45 10.28 -0.86
C ALA A 236 1.82 11.58 -1.55
N VAL A 237 0.88 12.16 -2.29
CA VAL A 237 1.04 13.45 -2.95
C VAL A 237 0.13 14.46 -2.28
N LEU A 238 0.75 15.48 -1.67
CA LEU A 238 0.08 16.54 -0.94
C LEU A 238 0.16 17.85 -1.72
N LYS A 239 -0.92 18.64 -1.70
CA LYS A 239 -0.95 20.00 -2.24
C LYS A 239 -0.68 21.00 -1.13
N LEU A 240 0.24 21.93 -1.38
CA LEU A 240 0.61 23.01 -0.44
C LEU A 240 -0.23 24.26 -0.70
N PRO A 241 -0.45 25.11 0.32
CA PRO A 241 0.06 25.01 1.70
C PRO A 241 -0.80 24.19 2.67
N GLU A 242 -2.01 23.78 2.30
CA GLU A 242 -2.96 23.10 3.21
C GLU A 242 -2.62 21.62 3.48
N TYR A 243 -1.66 21.06 2.75
CA TYR A 243 -1.29 19.64 2.78
C TYR A 243 -2.47 18.70 2.46
N THR A 244 -3.30 19.08 1.50
CA THR A 244 -4.45 18.26 1.07
C THR A 244 -3.99 17.09 0.22
N LEU A 245 -4.53 15.90 0.48
CA LEU A 245 -4.15 14.68 -0.24
C LEU A 245 -4.76 14.65 -1.64
N VAL A 246 -3.91 14.75 -2.66
CA VAL A 246 -4.31 14.65 -4.07
C VAL A 246 -4.47 13.19 -4.46
N THR A 247 -3.39 12.42 -4.35
CA THR A 247 -3.33 11.00 -4.71
C THR A 247 -2.40 10.25 -3.77
N SER A 248 -2.54 8.94 -3.74
CA SER A 248 -1.70 8.07 -2.95
C SER A 248 -1.68 6.64 -3.45
N THR A 249 -0.66 5.93 -3.01
CA THR A 249 -0.52 4.49 -3.17
C THR A 249 -0.45 3.86 -1.79
N LYS A 250 -1.24 2.80 -1.57
CA LYS A 250 -1.10 1.94 -0.39
C LYS A 250 0.32 1.42 -0.30
N ARG A 251 0.83 1.25 0.92
CA ARG A 251 2.18 0.70 1.12
C ARG A 251 2.21 -0.77 0.71
N GLN A 252 3.04 -1.09 -0.28
CA GLN A 252 3.18 -2.44 -0.82
C GLN A 252 4.41 -3.11 -0.17
N ALA A 253 4.25 -4.33 0.32
CA ALA A 253 5.32 -5.09 0.97
C ALA A 253 6.21 -5.78 -0.07
N HIS A 254 7.53 -5.78 0.14
CA HIS A 254 8.50 -6.48 -0.70
C HIS A 254 8.50 -6.07 -2.17
N ARG A 255 8.19 -4.80 -2.48
CA ARG A 255 8.13 -4.31 -3.85
C ARG A 255 9.10 -3.20 -4.14
N ALA A 256 9.79 -3.31 -5.27
CA ALA A 256 10.80 -2.34 -5.70
C ALA A 256 10.23 -0.94 -6.02
N GLY A 257 8.93 -0.78 -6.21
CA GLY A 257 8.35 0.52 -6.53
C GLY A 257 6.88 0.68 -6.14
N ALA A 258 6.47 1.93 -5.95
CA ALA A 258 5.10 2.38 -5.74
C ALA A 258 4.73 3.41 -6.82
N CYS A 259 3.50 3.35 -7.32
CA CYS A 259 3.08 4.17 -8.46
C CYS A 259 1.69 4.77 -8.21
N ALA A 260 1.52 6.05 -8.58
CA ALA A 260 0.26 6.77 -8.51
C ALA A 260 0.12 7.72 -9.71
N SER A 261 -1.13 7.98 -10.11
CA SER A 261 -1.45 8.98 -11.14
C SER A 261 -2.36 10.05 -10.55
N ALA A 262 -2.20 11.30 -10.99
CA ALA A 262 -3.10 12.39 -10.63
C ALA A 262 -3.11 13.49 -11.69
N THR A 263 -4.14 14.33 -11.62
CA THR A 263 -4.13 15.64 -12.27
C THR A 263 -3.74 16.69 -11.24
N LEU A 264 -2.68 17.43 -11.52
CA LEU A 264 -2.27 18.59 -10.74
C LEU A 264 -3.05 19.80 -11.25
N GLU A 265 -3.87 20.36 -10.36
CA GLU A 265 -4.72 21.52 -10.62
C GLU A 265 -3.93 22.82 -10.41
N LEU A 266 -4.39 23.89 -11.05
CA LEU A 266 -3.77 25.21 -10.92
C LEU A 266 -4.76 26.14 -10.23
N ASP A 267 -4.43 26.56 -9.01
CA ASP A 267 -5.27 27.47 -8.22
C ASP A 267 -4.95 28.95 -8.50
N ALA A 268 -3.70 29.24 -8.83
CA ALA A 268 -3.17 30.58 -9.00
C ALA A 268 -2.16 30.63 -10.17
N TYR A 269 -1.07 31.40 -10.05
CA TYR A 269 0.00 31.43 -11.05
C TYR A 269 0.87 30.17 -11.03
N SER A 270 1.03 29.56 -9.85
CA SER A 270 1.71 28.29 -9.66
C SER A 270 1.10 27.53 -8.49
N SER A 271 1.05 26.21 -8.59
CA SER A 271 0.63 25.34 -7.51
C SER A 271 1.76 24.40 -7.11
N SER A 272 2.07 24.38 -5.82
CA SER A 272 3.15 23.59 -5.24
C SER A 272 2.60 22.29 -4.65
N TYR A 273 3.29 21.20 -4.94
CA TYR A 273 2.95 19.87 -4.48
C TYR A 273 4.16 19.21 -3.84
N LEU A 274 3.89 18.20 -3.02
CA LEU A 274 4.92 17.45 -2.34
C LEU A 274 4.62 15.96 -2.40
N VAL A 275 5.59 15.22 -2.88
CA VAL A 275 5.57 13.77 -3.03
C VAL A 275 6.37 13.19 -1.88
N VAL A 276 5.65 12.62 -0.91
CA VAL A 276 6.22 12.09 0.32
C VAL A 276 6.35 10.56 0.19
N PRO A 277 7.58 10.02 0.23
CA PRO A 277 7.79 8.58 0.26
C PRO A 277 7.38 8.01 1.63
N LEU A 278 6.60 6.93 1.63
CA LEU A 278 6.14 6.26 2.84
C LEU A 278 6.80 4.88 2.95
N CYS A 279 7.96 4.84 3.60
CA CYS A 279 8.72 3.63 3.87
C CYS A 279 9.07 3.60 5.36
N PHE A 280 8.57 2.62 6.10
CA PHE A 280 8.74 2.54 7.55
C PHE A 280 9.48 1.27 8.01
N GLY A 281 9.66 0.29 7.14
CA GLY A 281 10.46 -0.90 7.38
C GLY A 281 11.95 -0.59 7.60
N HIS A 282 12.45 0.52 7.01
CA HIS A 282 13.83 0.97 7.20
C HIS A 282 14.05 1.90 8.39
N VAL A 283 13.03 2.25 9.18
CA VAL A 283 13.16 3.25 10.26
C VAL A 283 14.25 2.88 11.29
N ARG A 284 14.60 1.60 11.42
CA ARG A 284 15.71 1.14 12.30
C ARG A 284 16.95 0.66 11.55
N SER A 285 16.93 0.73 10.22
CA SER A 285 18.05 0.34 9.38
C SER A 285 19.17 1.37 9.52
N GLN A 286 20.37 0.90 9.85
CA GLN A 286 21.60 1.70 9.78
C GLN A 286 22.15 1.82 8.36
N GLU A 287 21.53 1.13 7.40
CA GLU A 287 21.83 1.23 5.98
C GLU A 287 20.73 2.09 5.33
N PRO A 288 20.97 3.40 5.09
CA PRO A 288 20.00 4.26 4.45
C PRO A 288 19.88 3.89 2.98
N ARG A 289 18.65 3.99 2.46
CA ARG A 289 18.36 3.65 1.06
C ARG A 289 17.99 4.86 0.27
N LYS A 290 18.38 4.89 -1.00
CA LYS A 290 17.88 5.90 -1.91
C LYS A 290 16.61 5.43 -2.59
N PHE A 291 15.76 6.39 -2.90
CA PHE A 291 14.70 6.22 -3.87
C PHE A 291 15.03 7.00 -5.14
N VAL A 292 14.44 6.56 -6.25
CA VAL A 292 14.38 7.27 -7.51
C VAL A 292 12.91 7.57 -7.80
N ALA A 293 12.56 8.85 -7.89
CA ALA A 293 11.27 9.31 -8.34
C ALA A 293 11.33 9.57 -9.85
N ALA A 294 10.64 8.74 -10.63
CA ALA A 294 10.38 8.94 -12.05
C ALA A 294 9.00 9.57 -12.22
N ILE A 295 8.96 10.82 -12.67
CA ILE A 295 7.75 11.61 -12.79
C ILE A 295 7.50 11.86 -14.27
N HIS A 296 6.37 11.39 -14.77
CA HIS A 296 5.97 11.60 -16.16
C HIS A 296 4.86 12.62 -16.20
N SER A 297 5.07 13.74 -16.89
CA SER A 297 4.13 14.84 -16.94
C SER A 297 3.77 15.24 -18.37
N THR A 298 2.57 15.78 -18.57
CA THR A 298 2.15 16.35 -19.86
C THR A 298 2.74 17.73 -20.13
N ALA A 299 3.19 18.43 -19.10
CA ALA A 299 3.80 19.75 -19.16
C ALA A 299 5.07 19.78 -18.29
N PRO A 300 6.03 20.69 -18.55
CA PRO A 300 7.25 20.80 -17.75
C PRO A 300 6.92 21.18 -16.31
N LEU A 301 7.62 20.53 -15.37
CA LEU A 301 7.50 20.74 -13.93
C LEU A 301 8.86 21.12 -13.36
N VAL A 302 8.87 21.97 -12.34
CA VAL A 302 10.06 22.19 -11.51
C VAL A 302 10.06 21.15 -10.40
N ILE A 303 11.16 20.43 -10.26
CA ILE A 303 11.26 19.28 -9.35
C ILE A 303 12.51 19.45 -8.51
N ASN A 304 12.34 19.46 -7.18
CA ASN A 304 13.42 19.59 -6.22
C ASN A 304 13.30 18.51 -5.14
N THR A 305 14.43 17.96 -4.70
CA THR A 305 14.45 17.11 -3.51
C THR A 305 14.56 18.00 -2.28
N VAL A 306 13.70 17.78 -1.29
CA VAL A 306 13.57 18.59 -0.06
C VAL A 306 13.66 17.67 1.16
N HIS A 307 14.25 18.15 2.26
CA HIS A 307 14.28 17.38 3.50
C HIS A 307 12.85 17.11 4.01
N CYS A 308 12.58 15.87 4.41
CA CYS A 308 11.28 15.48 4.91
C CYS A 308 11.30 15.49 6.43
N ASP A 309 10.53 16.36 7.08
CA ASP A 309 10.41 16.33 8.54
C ASP A 309 9.43 15.25 9.02
N ALA A 310 9.55 14.81 10.26
CA ALA A 310 8.60 13.86 10.86
C ALA A 310 7.15 14.39 10.86
N SER A 311 6.97 15.71 11.00
CA SER A 311 5.66 16.37 10.89
C SER A 311 5.06 16.20 9.49
N LEU A 312 5.89 16.17 8.45
CA LEU A 312 5.42 16.05 7.08
C LEU A 312 4.96 14.62 6.75
N GLN A 313 5.73 13.62 7.18
CA GLN A 313 5.31 12.22 7.10
C GLN A 313 4.00 12.00 7.86
N ALA A 314 3.88 12.61 9.04
CA ALA A 314 2.66 12.54 9.82
C ALA A 314 1.46 13.19 9.11
N ARG A 315 1.64 14.37 8.50
CA ARG A 315 0.60 15.02 7.69
C ARG A 315 0.14 14.12 6.56
N ALA A 316 1.07 13.47 5.86
CA ALA A 316 0.76 12.51 4.81
C ALA A 316 -0.06 11.32 5.34
N LEU A 317 0.39 10.70 6.43
CA LEU A 317 -0.32 9.57 7.06
C LEU A 317 -1.70 9.95 7.60
N ILE A 318 -1.83 11.11 8.23
CA ILE A 318 -3.11 11.63 8.72
C ILE A 318 -4.07 11.84 7.55
N ALA A 319 -3.61 12.49 6.47
CA ALA A 319 -4.45 12.72 5.30
C ALA A 319 -4.90 11.40 4.64
N LEU A 320 -4.04 10.38 4.63
CA LEU A 320 -4.39 9.03 4.19
C LEU A 320 -5.41 8.36 5.11
N ALA A 321 -5.19 8.42 6.43
CA ALA A 321 -6.04 7.78 7.42
C ALA A 321 -7.45 8.39 7.44
N LEU A 322 -7.58 9.70 7.25
CA LEU A 322 -8.88 10.37 7.17
C LEU A 322 -9.66 9.97 5.91
N ARG A 323 -8.96 9.76 4.78
CA ARG A 323 -9.59 9.42 3.49
C ARG A 323 -9.89 7.93 3.32
N HIS A 324 -9.02 7.07 3.82
CA HIS A 324 -9.05 5.63 3.56
C HIS A 324 -9.04 4.75 4.81
N GLY A 325 -8.82 5.33 6.00
CA GLY A 325 -8.73 4.58 7.25
C GLY A 325 -10.10 4.13 7.77
N GLN A 326 -10.12 2.98 8.41
CA GLN A 326 -11.29 2.50 9.14
C GLN A 326 -11.46 3.33 10.42
N LYS A 327 -12.65 3.92 10.58
CA LYS A 327 -12.99 4.77 11.72
C LYS A 327 -13.46 3.93 12.91
N SER A 328 -12.79 4.08 14.04
CA SER A 328 -13.18 3.49 15.33
C SER A 328 -13.36 4.61 16.35
N ILE A 329 -14.59 4.75 16.85
CA ILE A 329 -14.93 5.78 17.84
C ILE A 329 -14.59 5.20 19.21
N ILE A 330 -13.59 5.77 19.87
CA ILE A 330 -13.10 5.26 21.17
C ILE A 330 -13.84 5.95 22.31
N LEU A 331 -13.96 7.29 22.24
CA LEU A 331 -14.70 8.07 23.21
C LEU A 331 -15.83 8.84 22.53
N ARG A 332 -17.03 8.71 23.10
CA ARG A 332 -18.22 9.46 22.73
C ARG A 332 -18.83 10.06 23.99
N ILE A 333 -19.43 11.24 23.87
CA ILE A 333 -20.25 11.80 24.95
C ILE A 333 -21.47 10.88 25.15
N PRO A 334 -21.79 10.47 26.40
CA PRO A 334 -22.99 9.69 26.70
C PRO A 334 -24.26 10.32 26.11
N ASN A 335 -25.27 9.49 25.81
CA ASN A 335 -26.54 9.88 25.16
C ASN A 335 -26.46 10.25 23.67
N GLY A 336 -25.49 9.69 22.95
CA GLY A 336 -25.40 9.86 21.48
C GLY A 336 -24.85 11.21 21.05
N GLY A 337 -24.12 11.90 21.93
CA GLY A 337 -23.45 13.16 21.63
C GLY A 337 -22.28 13.00 20.66
N PRO A 338 -21.62 14.13 20.31
CA PRO A 338 -20.54 14.12 19.32
C PRO A 338 -19.36 13.23 19.73
N GLU A 339 -18.64 12.78 18.72
CA GLU A 339 -17.45 11.94 18.86
C GLU A 339 -16.29 12.77 19.42
N VAL A 340 -15.65 12.27 20.48
CA VAL A 340 -14.58 12.99 21.20
C VAL A 340 -13.21 12.55 20.71
N LEU A 341 -12.94 11.24 20.77
CA LEU A 341 -11.68 10.65 20.35
C LEU A 341 -11.95 9.54 19.34
N ILE A 342 -11.35 9.69 18.16
CA ILE A 342 -11.54 8.79 17.03
C ILE A 342 -10.17 8.23 16.65
N PHE A 343 -10.09 6.90 16.52
CA PHE A 343 -8.93 6.24 15.93
C PHE A 343 -9.23 5.85 14.50
N TYR A 344 -8.32 6.20 13.61
CA TYR A 344 -8.31 5.78 12.22
C TYR A 344 -7.23 4.72 12.05
N ALA A 345 -7.67 3.51 11.70
CA ALA A 345 -6.78 2.41 11.37
C ALA A 345 -6.62 2.30 9.85
N LEU A 346 -5.44 2.64 9.34
CA LEU A 346 -5.08 2.44 7.94
C LEU A 346 -4.34 1.11 7.81
N GLN A 347 -5.01 0.11 7.23
CA GLN A 347 -4.45 -1.22 7.01
C GLN A 347 -4.00 -1.39 5.55
N ASP A 348 -2.71 -1.61 5.36
CA ASP A 348 -2.06 -1.83 4.07
C ASP A 348 -1.45 -3.24 4.00
N GLU A 349 -0.98 -3.64 2.81
CA GLU A 349 -0.21 -4.87 2.61
C GLU A 349 1.08 -4.87 3.46
N ALA A 350 1.74 -3.71 3.57
CA ALA A 350 2.94 -3.54 4.37
C ALA A 350 2.71 -3.54 5.89
N GLY A 351 1.49 -3.31 6.37
CA GLY A 351 1.18 -3.21 7.81
C GLY A 351 0.16 -2.13 8.13
N THR A 352 0.06 -1.74 9.40
CA THR A 352 -1.03 -0.90 9.91
C THR A 352 -0.52 0.41 10.48
N CYS A 353 -1.18 1.52 10.17
CA CYS A 353 -0.94 2.83 10.77
C CYS A 353 -2.17 3.25 11.60
N ILE A 354 -1.93 3.70 12.84
CA ILE A 354 -2.99 4.18 13.73
C ILE A 354 -2.84 5.68 13.94
N VAL A 355 -3.91 6.41 13.64
CA VAL A 355 -3.99 7.86 13.81
C VAL A 355 -5.11 8.19 14.78
N ALA A 356 -4.82 9.01 15.78
CA ALA A 356 -5.81 9.54 16.70
C ALA A 356 -6.23 10.95 16.29
N GLU A 357 -7.53 11.22 16.34
CA GLU A 357 -8.13 12.53 16.18
C GLU A 357 -8.90 12.89 17.46
N ASN A 358 -8.46 13.95 18.13
CA ASN A 358 -9.14 14.50 19.30
C ASN A 358 -9.87 15.78 18.91
N LYS A 359 -11.20 15.73 18.88
CA LYS A 359 -12.06 16.88 18.57
C LYS A 359 -12.49 17.67 19.80
N SER A 360 -12.08 17.22 20.98
CA SER A 360 -12.47 17.85 22.24
C SER A 360 -11.56 19.02 22.60
N PRO A 361 -12.06 19.97 23.41
CA PRO A 361 -11.26 21.07 23.94
C PRO A 361 -10.28 20.62 25.04
N TYR A 362 -10.28 19.34 25.43
CA TYR A 362 -9.44 18.78 26.48
C TYR A 362 -8.41 17.80 25.89
N PRO A 363 -7.21 17.66 26.50
CA PRO A 363 -6.28 16.61 26.12
C PRO A 363 -6.86 15.22 26.46
N CYS A 364 -6.64 14.24 25.58
CA CYS A 364 -7.03 12.86 25.79
C CYS A 364 -5.80 11.96 25.84
N LEU A 365 -5.71 11.08 26.83
CA LEU A 365 -4.77 9.97 26.83
C LEU A 365 -5.29 8.89 25.87
N ALA A 366 -4.46 8.52 24.90
CA ALA A 366 -4.69 7.44 23.96
C ALA A 366 -3.70 6.30 24.26
N GLU A 367 -4.23 5.13 24.54
CA GLU A 367 -3.44 3.93 24.79
C GLU A 367 -3.64 2.92 23.67
N LEU A 368 -2.52 2.40 23.18
CA LEU A 368 -2.47 1.32 22.20
C LEU A 368 -1.74 0.15 22.84
N HIS A 369 -2.41 -0.98 22.94
CA HIS A 369 -1.86 -2.20 23.52
C HIS A 369 -1.81 -3.28 22.45
N CYS A 370 -0.62 -3.71 22.03
CA CYS A 370 -0.51 -4.93 21.23
C CYS A 370 -0.52 -6.16 22.13
N GLY A 371 -1.30 -7.17 21.75
CA GLY A 371 -1.34 -8.44 22.48
C GLY A 371 -0.04 -9.25 22.32
N ASP A 372 0.23 -10.14 23.27
CA ASP A 372 1.44 -11.01 23.32
C ASP A 372 1.59 -11.92 22.09
N SER A 373 0.51 -12.11 21.33
CA SER A 373 0.49 -12.89 20.09
C SER A 373 1.03 -12.13 18.87
N THR A 374 1.32 -10.83 19.01
CA THR A 374 1.76 -9.96 17.93
C THR A 374 3.19 -10.30 17.53
N THR A 375 3.39 -10.71 16.27
CA THR A 375 4.69 -11.13 15.76
C THR A 375 4.91 -10.67 14.32
N GLY A 376 6.17 -10.37 13.98
CA GLY A 376 6.59 -10.07 12.61
C GLY A 376 6.48 -8.61 12.17
N PHE A 377 6.25 -7.67 13.09
CA PHE A 377 6.15 -6.24 12.77
C PHE A 377 7.27 -5.42 13.41
N ILE A 378 7.74 -4.40 12.69
CA ILE A 378 8.57 -3.31 13.18
C ILE A 378 7.64 -2.12 13.44
N CYS A 379 7.70 -1.58 14.66
CA CYS A 379 6.97 -0.37 15.03
C CYS A 379 7.89 0.87 14.94
N THR A 380 7.34 2.02 14.57
CA THR A 380 8.07 3.31 14.67
C THR A 380 8.41 3.70 16.12
N ARG A 381 7.80 3.07 17.13
CA ARG A 381 7.90 3.40 18.56
C ARG A 381 8.87 2.55 19.37
N GLY A 382 9.77 1.82 18.70
CA GLY A 382 10.74 0.98 19.42
C GLY A 382 10.20 -0.41 19.76
N GLN A 383 10.86 -1.11 20.67
CA GLN A 383 10.57 -2.53 20.92
C GLN A 383 9.25 -2.75 21.66
N ALA A 384 8.78 -1.73 22.38
CA ALA A 384 7.46 -1.71 22.96
C ALA A 384 6.40 -1.68 21.84
N LEU A 385 5.65 -2.77 21.70
CA LEU A 385 4.47 -2.82 20.83
C LEU A 385 3.25 -2.13 21.48
N SER A 386 3.42 -1.52 22.66
CA SER A 386 2.41 -0.69 23.31
C SER A 386 2.87 0.75 23.39
N THR A 387 1.93 1.69 23.30
CA THR A 387 2.19 3.12 23.43
C THR A 387 1.10 3.81 24.22
N GLN A 388 1.48 4.80 25.02
CA GLN A 388 0.57 5.73 25.68
C GLN A 388 0.96 7.14 25.26
N ASP A 389 0.06 7.85 24.58
CA ASP A 389 0.28 9.22 24.14
C ASP A 389 -0.83 10.13 24.64
N VAL A 390 -0.47 11.37 25.01
CA VAL A 390 -1.45 12.43 25.25
C VAL A 390 -1.70 13.15 23.94
N VAL A 391 -2.91 13.03 23.41
CA VAL A 391 -3.39 13.74 22.22
C VAL A 391 -3.97 15.09 22.66
N PRO A 392 -3.33 16.22 22.34
CA PRO A 392 -3.81 17.54 22.74
C PRO A 392 -5.18 17.87 22.17
N SER A 393 -5.81 18.89 22.73
CA SER A 393 -7.11 19.37 22.27
C SER A 393 -7.09 19.79 20.81
N ASN A 394 -8.18 19.49 20.10
CA ASN A 394 -8.37 19.85 18.68
C ASN A 394 -7.16 19.49 17.80
N SER A 395 -6.58 18.31 18.00
CA SER A 395 -5.37 17.90 17.31
C SER A 395 -5.42 16.45 16.81
N ARG A 396 -4.56 16.17 15.83
CA ARG A 396 -4.35 14.86 15.24
C ARG A 396 -2.91 14.40 15.52
N LEU A 397 -2.77 13.13 15.88
CA LEU A 397 -1.50 12.50 16.19
C LEU A 397 -1.43 11.11 15.56
N VAL A 398 -0.30 10.78 14.92
CA VAL A 398 0.04 9.41 14.53
C VAL A 398 0.55 8.70 15.77
N LEU A 399 -0.20 7.70 16.25
CA LEU A 399 0.17 6.95 17.45
C LEU A 399 1.32 5.99 17.11
N ALA A 400 1.12 5.10 16.14
CA ALA A 400 2.10 4.10 15.75
C ALA A 400 1.95 3.68 14.29
N VAL A 401 3.07 3.34 13.66
CA VAL A 401 3.11 2.70 12.35
C VAL A 401 3.80 1.35 12.49
N PHE A 402 3.06 0.29 12.17
CA PHE A 402 3.55 -1.08 12.09
C PHE A 402 3.83 -1.42 10.64
N SER A 403 5.02 -1.95 10.40
CA SER A 403 5.47 -2.39 9.08
C SER A 403 6.04 -3.80 9.19
N ARG A 404 5.79 -4.66 8.21
CA ARG A 404 6.28 -6.04 8.20
C ARG A 404 7.80 -6.07 8.28
N ALA A 405 8.33 -6.87 9.19
CA ALA A 405 9.76 -7.07 9.34
C ALA A 405 10.30 -7.93 8.18
N GLU A 406 11.44 -7.55 7.62
CA GLU A 406 12.07 -8.22 6.48
C GLU A 406 12.24 -9.74 6.68
N LYS A 407 12.63 -10.15 7.89
CA LYS A 407 12.99 -11.55 8.21
C LYS A 407 11.84 -12.37 8.78
N ALA A 408 10.65 -11.77 8.94
CA ALA A 408 9.55 -12.46 9.59
C ALA A 408 8.79 -13.35 8.60
N GLN A 409 8.62 -14.62 8.98
CA GLN A 409 7.89 -15.62 8.19
C GLN A 409 6.40 -15.70 8.53
N LYS A 410 6.00 -15.11 9.67
CA LYS A 410 4.61 -15.09 10.16
C LYS A 410 4.28 -13.68 10.63
N PHE A 411 3.07 -13.24 10.30
CA PHE A 411 2.56 -11.91 10.64
C PHE A 411 1.23 -12.07 11.36
N ARG A 412 1.18 -11.66 12.63
CA ARG A 412 -0.07 -11.56 13.41
C ARG A 412 -0.04 -10.24 14.17
N LEU A 413 -1.13 -9.49 14.11
CA LEU A 413 -1.30 -8.23 14.82
C LEU A 413 -2.63 -8.24 15.55
N GLU A 414 -2.57 -8.20 16.88
CA GLU A 414 -3.73 -8.02 17.76
C GLU A 414 -3.56 -6.70 18.50
N MET A 415 -4.56 -5.82 18.43
CA MET A 415 -4.51 -4.49 19.06
C MET A 415 -5.73 -4.26 19.93
N GLY A 416 -5.49 -3.77 21.13
CA GLY A 416 -6.45 -3.19 22.05
C GLY A 416 -6.29 -1.67 22.13
N TYR A 417 -7.40 -0.98 22.35
CA TYR A 417 -7.44 0.48 22.46
C TYR A 417 -7.93 0.87 23.86
N GLY A 418 -7.26 1.83 24.49
CA GLY A 418 -7.69 2.49 25.71
C GLY A 418 -7.74 4.00 25.51
N ALA A 419 -8.62 4.69 26.22
CA ALA A 419 -8.63 6.15 26.21
C ALA A 419 -9.18 6.75 27.50
N GLN A 420 -8.62 7.88 27.91
CA GLN A 420 -9.07 8.66 29.07
C GLN A 420 -9.03 10.16 28.75
N VAL A 421 -9.99 10.95 29.24
CA VAL A 421 -9.98 12.41 29.11
C VAL A 421 -9.21 13.01 30.29
N LEU A 422 -8.26 13.90 30.02
CA LEU A 422 -7.45 14.57 31.03
C LEU A 422 -7.97 16.00 31.27
N GLN A 423 -8.17 16.38 32.55
CA GLN A 423 -8.60 17.73 32.92
C GLN A 423 -7.48 18.78 32.81
N GLN A 424 -6.23 18.37 33.02
CA GLN A 424 -5.02 19.18 32.86
C GLN A 424 -3.92 18.29 32.26
N LEU A 425 -2.99 18.88 31.49
CA LEU A 425 -1.73 18.20 31.19
C LEU A 425 -1.10 17.81 32.54
N PRO A 426 -0.70 16.56 32.77
CA PRO A 426 -0.12 16.17 34.05
C PRO A 426 1.05 17.11 34.36
N GLN A 427 0.92 17.91 35.43
CA GLN A 427 2.07 18.58 36.02
C GLN A 427 2.91 17.47 36.61
N VAL A 428 3.94 17.06 35.88
CA VAL A 428 4.76 15.95 36.31
C VAL A 428 5.65 16.42 37.46
N SER A 429 5.31 16.00 38.68
CA SER A 429 6.25 15.99 39.79
C SER A 429 7.35 14.97 39.47
N SER A 430 8.56 15.48 39.22
CA SER A 430 9.83 14.77 39.02
C SER A 430 9.83 13.67 37.95
N ILE A 431 9.97 14.08 36.68
CA ILE A 431 10.49 13.22 35.61
C ILE A 431 12.01 13.48 35.47
N PRO A 432 12.85 12.44 35.40
CA PRO A 432 14.25 12.57 34.98
C PRO A 432 14.32 13.07 33.52
N ASP A 433 15.38 13.80 33.20
CA ASP A 433 15.60 14.57 31.97
C ASP A 433 14.91 14.05 30.68
N LEU A 434 14.28 14.98 29.94
CA LEU A 434 13.49 14.74 28.71
C LEU A 434 14.26 14.01 27.59
N ASP A 435 15.57 13.88 27.72
CA ASP A 435 16.45 13.17 26.80
C ASP A 435 16.42 11.62 26.99
N HIS A 436 15.82 11.11 28.06
CA HIS A 436 15.76 9.66 28.36
C HIS A 436 14.50 8.94 27.88
N LEU A 437 13.49 9.64 27.35
CA LEU A 437 12.19 9.06 26.97
C LEU A 437 12.09 8.71 25.47
N GLY A 438 13.14 8.13 24.90
CA GLY A 438 13.24 7.83 23.47
C GLY A 438 12.03 7.09 22.87
N GLU A 439 11.37 6.22 23.64
CA GLU A 439 10.20 5.44 23.19
C GLU A 439 8.83 6.08 23.53
N LEU A 440 8.80 7.04 24.47
CA LEU A 440 7.57 7.73 24.92
C LEU A 440 7.41 9.14 24.33
N LYS A 441 8.39 9.63 23.55
CA LYS A 441 8.26 10.91 22.83
C LYS A 441 7.31 10.75 21.64
N PRO A 442 6.37 11.70 21.42
CA PRO A 442 5.49 11.66 20.26
C PRO A 442 6.30 11.69 18.96
N LEU A 443 5.85 10.94 17.94
CA LEU A 443 6.54 10.82 16.64
C LEU A 443 6.70 12.16 15.93
N HIS A 444 5.80 13.11 16.20
CA HIS A 444 5.78 14.42 15.60
C HIS A 444 5.04 15.42 16.49
N LEU A 445 5.19 16.71 16.19
CA LEU A 445 4.38 17.75 16.82
C LEU A 445 2.89 17.57 16.46
N PRO A 446 1.96 17.73 17.42
CA PRO A 446 0.53 17.65 17.17
C PRO A 446 0.07 18.55 16.02
N ILE A 447 -0.79 18.03 15.14
CA ILE A 447 -1.29 18.79 14.00
C ILE A 447 -2.70 19.27 14.33
N SER A 448 -2.91 20.58 14.35
CA SER A 448 -4.20 21.19 14.69
C SER A 448 -5.28 20.83 13.66
N ILE A 449 -6.49 20.59 14.17
CA ILE A 449 -7.70 20.41 13.37
C ILE A 449 -8.20 21.79 12.91
N PRO A 450 -8.60 21.96 11.64
CA PRO A 450 -9.17 23.22 11.17
C PRO A 450 -10.48 23.56 11.91
N GLN A 451 -10.74 24.85 12.12
CA GLN A 451 -11.81 25.34 13.03
C GLN A 451 -13.22 24.84 12.68
N ASN A 452 -13.47 24.52 11.41
CA ASN A 452 -14.73 23.98 10.91
C ASN A 452 -15.03 22.55 11.39
N GLU A 453 -14.02 21.79 11.82
CA GLU A 453 -14.12 20.40 12.25
C GLU A 453 -13.99 20.23 13.79
N GLN A 454 -13.77 21.34 14.51
CA GLN A 454 -13.66 21.36 15.97
C GLN A 454 -15.03 21.34 16.63
N LEU A 455 -15.14 20.71 17.81
CA LEU A 455 -16.35 20.85 18.62
C LEU A 455 -16.41 22.24 19.24
N PRO A 456 -17.60 22.88 19.28
CA PRO A 456 -17.76 24.20 19.90
C PRO A 456 -17.37 24.14 21.38
N PHE A 457 -16.78 25.23 21.87
CA PHE A 457 -16.28 25.35 23.24
C PHE A 457 -17.41 25.09 24.24
N LEU A 458 -17.36 23.95 24.91
CA LEU A 458 -18.21 23.64 26.07
C LEU A 458 -17.63 24.40 27.26
N GLY A 459 -18.09 25.63 27.47
CA GLY A 459 -17.57 26.51 28.52
C GLY A 459 -17.83 25.98 29.92
N ILE A 460 -16.76 25.70 30.67
CA ILE A 460 -16.76 25.71 32.14
C ILE A 460 -15.43 26.33 32.62
N PRO A 461 -15.43 27.37 33.48
CA PRO A 461 -14.26 27.79 34.25
C PRO A 461 -14.07 26.87 35.47
N PRO A 462 -12.82 26.48 35.85
CA PRO A 462 -12.61 25.59 36.98
C PRO A 462 -12.82 26.33 38.32
N ALA A 463 -13.54 25.71 39.25
CA ALA A 463 -13.68 26.17 40.63
C ALA A 463 -12.35 26.01 41.43
N PRO A 464 -12.12 26.80 42.50
CA PRO A 464 -10.86 26.81 43.25
C PRO A 464 -10.70 25.57 44.17
N PRO A 465 -9.48 25.32 44.70
CA PRO A 465 -9.16 24.09 45.40
C PRO A 465 -9.69 24.10 46.83
N SER A 466 -10.36 23.03 47.26
CA SER A 466 -10.53 22.73 48.68
C SER A 466 -9.34 21.89 49.16
N SER A 467 -8.73 22.38 50.23
CA SER A 467 -7.51 21.89 50.85
C SER A 467 -7.65 20.54 51.56
N ALA A 468 -6.57 19.76 51.46
CA ALA A 468 -6.06 18.78 52.43
C ALA A 468 -6.80 17.42 52.58
N ALA A 469 -6.30 16.42 51.86
CA ALA A 469 -5.94 15.13 52.46
C ALA A 469 -4.83 14.46 51.62
N SER A 470 -3.71 14.20 52.27
CA SER A 470 -2.55 13.47 51.75
C SER A 470 -2.91 12.03 51.36
N GLY A 471 -2.53 11.62 50.15
CA GLY A 471 -2.54 10.21 49.73
C GLY A 471 -2.57 10.09 48.21
N GLY A 472 -1.49 9.60 47.61
CA GLY A 472 -1.32 9.47 46.17
C GLY A 472 -2.40 8.60 45.52
N GLY A 473 -3.11 9.18 44.56
CA GLY A 473 -4.04 8.53 43.65
C GLY A 473 -4.45 9.54 42.60
N GLY A 474 -4.15 9.28 41.33
CA GLY A 474 -4.66 10.10 40.22
C GLY A 474 -6.18 10.07 40.28
N ALA A 475 -6.80 11.22 40.52
CA ALA A 475 -8.25 11.33 40.60
C ALA A 475 -8.85 11.16 39.20
N SER A 476 -9.45 9.99 38.96
CA SER A 476 -10.31 9.74 37.81
C SER A 476 -11.64 10.47 38.03
N LEU A 477 -12.08 11.29 37.10
CA LEU A 477 -13.49 11.70 37.09
C LEU A 477 -14.31 10.58 36.49
N SER A 478 -15.31 10.14 37.25
CA SER A 478 -16.30 9.21 36.76
C SER A 478 -17.19 9.91 35.73
N ALA A 479 -17.79 9.15 34.80
CA ALA A 479 -18.77 9.68 33.85
C ALA A 479 -19.96 10.40 34.55
N ALA A 480 -20.21 10.07 35.82
CA ALA A 480 -21.22 10.71 36.67
C ALA A 480 -20.81 12.12 37.15
N ASP A 481 -19.51 12.40 37.31
CA ASP A 481 -19.03 13.74 37.69
C ASP A 481 -19.16 14.74 36.53
N LEU A 482 -19.07 14.23 35.29
CA LEU A 482 -19.38 14.97 34.07
C LEU A 482 -20.87 15.29 33.94
N GLU A 483 -21.74 14.37 34.40
CA GLU A 483 -23.19 14.53 34.42
C GLU A 483 -23.66 15.59 35.44
N ALA A 484 -23.03 15.63 36.62
CA ALA A 484 -23.31 16.63 37.65
C ALA A 484 -22.93 18.06 37.19
N ALA A 485 -21.83 18.20 36.44
CA ALA A 485 -21.40 19.47 35.88
C ALA A 485 -22.33 20.00 34.77
N LEU A 486 -22.93 19.11 33.96
CA LEU A 486 -23.83 19.47 32.86
C LEU A 486 -25.24 19.88 33.34
N ARG A 487 -25.75 19.30 34.44
CA ARG A 487 -27.05 19.71 35.02
C ARG A 487 -27.00 21.12 35.62
N GLY A 488 -25.85 21.58 36.09
CA GLY A 488 -25.67 22.94 36.61
C GLY A 488 -25.73 24.02 35.52
N ALA A 489 -25.26 23.73 34.32
CA ALA A 489 -25.19 24.69 33.21
C ALA A 489 -26.53 24.91 32.47
N MET A 490 -27.45 23.93 32.51
CA MET A 490 -28.76 24.01 31.86
C MET A 490 -29.89 24.48 32.80
N GLY A 491 -29.58 24.81 34.07
CA GLY A 491 -30.55 25.13 35.12
C GLY A 491 -30.43 26.50 35.77
N GLY A 492 -29.59 27.41 35.26
CA GLY A 492 -29.34 28.73 35.86
C GLY A 492 -29.56 29.89 34.89
N SER A 493 -30.80 30.41 34.90
CA SER A 493 -31.33 31.67 34.35
C SER A 493 -31.00 32.05 32.90
#